data_AF-A0A4Z2AWI8-F1
#
_entry.id   AF-A0A4Z2AWI8-F1
#
_cell.length_a   1.000
_cell.length_b   1.000
_cell.length_c   1.000
_cell.angle_alpha   90.00
_cell.angle_beta   90.00
_cell.angle_gamma   90.00
#
_symmetry.space_group_name_H-M   'P 1'
#
loop_
_entity.id
_entity.type
_entity.pdbx_description
1 polymer ?
#
loop_
_entity_poly.entity_id
_entity_poly.type
_entity_poly.pdbx_seq_one_letter_code
_entity_poly.pdbx_strand_id
1 'polypeptide(L)'
;KISPWTGRFYSLLDPSYAKNNIPIIASVSEHQPTTWSSYYFDLQLLVFMFPGKCVSRTGPGRVGLYYCFSNLSDARIFIIMYGVTSMYFSAVMVRLMLVLAPVMCILSGIGVSQVLTTYMKNLDVSRLDKKSKKQQDSTYPIKNEVGPPPAHRRCCSPLWAPQPHVASGMILVMAFFLITYTFHSTWVTSEAYSSPSIVLSARGGDGSRIIFDDFREAYYWLRHNTPEDAKVMSWWDYGYQITAMANRTILVDNNTWNNTHISRVGQAMASTEERAYEIMRELDVSYVLVIFGGLTGYSSDGW
;
A
#
# COMPACT_ATOMS: atom_id res chain seq x y z
N LYS A 1 -38.06 -6.73 5.79
CA LYS A 1 -37.47 -5.40 5.47
C LYS A 1 -35.96 -5.58 5.44
N ILE A 2 -35.32 -5.29 4.31
CA ILE A 2 -33.85 -5.32 4.21
C ILE A 2 -33.33 -4.12 5.01
N SER A 3 -32.39 -4.33 5.92
CA SER A 3 -31.76 -3.26 6.68
C SER A 3 -31.00 -2.32 5.72
N PRO A 4 -31.07 -0.99 5.90
CA PRO A 4 -30.31 -0.06 5.07
C PRO A 4 -28.80 -0.28 5.24
N TRP A 5 -28.01 0.22 4.27
CA TRP A 5 -26.55 0.21 4.33
C TRP A 5 -26.06 0.83 5.64
N THR A 6 -25.07 0.21 6.27
CA THR A 6 -24.46 0.80 7.47
C THR A 6 -23.63 2.03 7.07
N GLY A 7 -23.54 3.03 7.97
CA GLY A 7 -22.85 4.29 7.68
C GLY A 7 -21.40 4.13 7.22
N ARG A 8 -20.69 3.10 7.72
CA ARG A 8 -19.31 2.77 7.31
C ARG A 8 -19.21 2.24 5.86
N PHE A 9 -20.20 1.48 5.39
CA PHE A 9 -20.21 1.03 3.99
C PHE A 9 -20.70 2.14 3.06
N TYR A 10 -21.69 2.92 3.51
CA TYR A 10 -22.21 4.04 2.74
C TYR A 10 -21.15 5.13 2.49
N SER A 11 -20.27 5.38 3.46
CA SER A 11 -19.17 6.34 3.29
C SER A 11 -18.13 5.95 2.25
N LEU A 12 -18.05 4.67 1.86
CA LEU A 12 -17.18 4.21 0.79
C LEU A 12 -17.79 4.47 -0.60
N LEU A 13 -19.11 4.57 -0.69
CA LEU A 13 -19.84 4.88 -1.92
C LEU A 13 -20.01 6.39 -2.11
N ASP A 14 -20.26 7.10 -1.00
CA ASP A 14 -20.33 8.55 -0.94
C ASP A 14 -19.29 9.09 0.06
N PRO A 15 -18.09 9.49 -0.42
CA PRO A 15 -17.02 9.99 0.44
C PRO A 15 -17.37 11.32 1.12
N SER A 16 -18.40 12.04 0.65
CA SER A 16 -18.82 13.31 1.25
C SER A 16 -19.72 13.12 2.46
N TYR A 17 -20.42 11.98 2.55
CA TYR A 17 -21.38 11.72 3.63
C TYR A 17 -20.72 11.61 5.01
N ALA A 18 -19.62 10.85 5.14
CA ALA A 18 -18.94 10.68 6.43
C ALA A 18 -18.32 11.99 6.92
N LYS A 19 -17.67 12.74 6.03
CA LYS A 19 -17.03 14.02 6.35
C LYS A 19 -18.03 15.04 6.92
N ASN A 20 -19.25 15.07 6.38
CA ASN A 20 -20.24 16.08 6.73
C ASN A 20 -21.13 15.65 7.92
N ASN A 21 -21.40 14.35 8.08
CA ASN A 21 -22.43 13.88 9.01
C ASN A 21 -21.90 13.07 10.21
N ILE A 22 -20.69 12.50 10.14
CA ILE A 22 -20.14 11.64 11.21
C ILE A 22 -18.68 12.01 11.47
N PRO A 23 -18.41 13.03 12.32
CA PRO A 23 -17.06 13.56 12.52
C PRO A 23 -16.07 12.53 13.09
N ILE A 24 -16.54 11.54 13.87
CA ILE A 24 -15.70 10.46 14.43
C ILE A 24 -15.11 9.57 13.32
N ILE A 25 -15.85 9.33 12.23
CA ILE A 25 -15.33 8.53 11.10
C ILE A 25 -14.32 9.36 10.31
N ALA A 26 -14.57 10.66 10.15
CA ALA A 26 -13.69 11.57 9.42
C ALA A 26 -12.39 11.91 10.18
N SER A 27 -12.39 11.84 11.51
CA SER A 27 -11.22 12.16 12.35
C SER A 27 -10.12 11.10 12.30
N VAL A 28 -10.42 9.87 11.89
CA VAL A 28 -9.41 8.82 11.76
C VAL A 28 -8.58 9.07 10.51
N SER A 29 -7.27 9.24 10.68
CA SER A 29 -6.32 9.49 9.59
C SER A 29 -6.38 8.41 8.50
N GLU A 30 -6.72 7.17 8.87
CA GLU A 30 -6.87 6.03 7.94
C GLU A 30 -8.08 6.16 6.99
N HIS A 31 -9.08 6.97 7.34
CA HIS A 31 -10.27 7.21 6.51
C HIS A 31 -10.07 8.33 5.48
N GLN A 32 -8.91 8.98 5.47
CA GLN A 32 -8.60 10.04 4.52
C GLN A 32 -8.40 9.48 3.10
N PRO A 33 -8.63 10.30 2.06
CA PRO A 33 -8.36 9.92 0.67
C PRO A 33 -6.85 9.82 0.41
N THR A 34 -6.47 8.87 -0.44
CA THR A 34 -5.07 8.67 -0.86
C THR A 34 -4.62 9.73 -1.86
N THR A 35 -3.43 10.29 -1.67
CA THR A 35 -2.78 11.13 -2.68
C THR A 35 -1.96 10.28 -3.66
N TRP A 36 -1.63 10.85 -4.83
CA TRP A 36 -0.81 10.16 -5.84
C TRP A 36 0.58 9.78 -5.30
N SER A 37 1.13 10.60 -4.39
CA SER A 37 2.44 10.36 -3.78
C SER A 37 2.44 9.09 -2.93
N SER A 38 1.35 8.82 -2.20
CA SER A 38 1.18 7.58 -1.44
C SER A 38 1.11 6.36 -2.36
N TYR A 39 0.39 6.45 -3.49
CA TYR A 39 0.39 5.37 -4.49
C TYR A 39 1.79 5.05 -5.01
N TYR A 40 2.57 6.08 -5.34
CA TYR A 40 3.93 5.86 -5.83
C TYR A 40 4.86 5.33 -4.73
N PHE A 41 4.71 5.84 -3.50
CA PHE A 41 5.50 5.40 -2.36
C PHE A 41 5.30 3.90 -2.07
N ASP A 42 4.06 3.43 -2.12
CA ASP A 42 3.69 2.05 -1.80
C ASP A 42 3.92 1.08 -2.98
N LEU A 43 3.69 1.53 -4.22
CA LEU A 43 3.61 0.66 -5.40
C LEU A 43 4.63 1.00 -6.51
N GLN A 44 5.59 1.90 -6.29
CA GLN A 44 6.66 2.35 -7.20
C GLN A 44 6.59 1.85 -8.67
N LEU A 45 7.09 0.64 -8.95
CA LEU A 45 7.13 0.05 -10.30
C LEU A 45 5.75 -0.46 -10.78
N LEU A 46 4.95 -0.99 -9.86
CA LEU A 46 3.66 -1.62 -10.15
C LEU A 46 2.65 -0.59 -10.68
N VAL A 47 2.70 0.66 -10.20
CA VAL A 47 1.85 1.76 -10.70
C VAL A 47 2.02 1.97 -12.20
N PHE A 48 3.26 1.90 -12.70
CA PHE A 48 3.53 2.08 -14.14
C PHE A 48 3.13 0.87 -14.98
N MET A 49 3.20 -0.34 -14.41
CA MET A 49 2.88 -1.58 -15.10
C MET A 49 1.38 -1.87 -15.16
N PHE A 50 0.54 -1.15 -14.40
CA PHE A 50 -0.89 -1.40 -14.31
C PHE A 50 -1.70 -0.84 -15.51
N PRO A 51 -1.65 0.47 -15.83
CA PRO A 51 -2.30 1.01 -17.02
C PRO A 51 -1.38 1.02 -18.26
N GLY A 52 -0.08 0.76 -18.09
CA GLY A 52 0.99 1.11 -19.01
C GLY A 52 0.67 0.89 -20.48
N LYS A 53 0.17 1.93 -21.16
CA LYS A 53 0.48 2.11 -22.58
C LYS A 53 2.00 2.24 -22.61
N CYS A 54 2.69 1.23 -23.15
CA CYS A 54 4.09 1.37 -23.44
C CYS A 54 4.21 2.48 -24.49
N VAL A 55 4.51 3.71 -24.07
CA VAL A 55 4.94 4.80 -24.97
C VAL A 55 6.40 4.50 -25.30
N SER A 56 6.62 3.44 -26.06
CA SER A 56 7.83 3.30 -26.83
C SER A 56 7.47 3.68 -28.26
N ARG A 57 8.26 4.58 -28.85
CA ARG A 57 8.05 5.16 -30.20
C ARG A 57 8.15 4.12 -31.34
N THR A 58 8.27 2.84 -31.00
CA THR A 58 8.42 1.68 -31.87
C THR A 58 7.52 0.52 -31.39
N GLY A 59 6.19 0.72 -31.47
CA GLY A 59 5.19 -0.36 -31.43
C GLY A 59 4.36 -0.48 -30.13
N PRO A 60 3.12 -0.99 -30.20
CA PRO A 60 2.22 -1.10 -29.05
C PRO A 60 2.62 -2.27 -28.14
N GLY A 61 3.52 -2.01 -27.19
CA GLY A 61 3.73 -2.90 -26.05
C GLY A 61 2.46 -2.93 -25.18
N ARG A 62 1.82 -4.11 -25.10
CA ARG A 62 0.60 -4.34 -24.33
C ARG A 62 0.97 -4.62 -22.87
N VAL A 63 0.64 -3.74 -21.91
CA VAL A 63 0.96 -3.98 -20.49
C VAL A 63 -0.31 -4.11 -19.65
N GLY A 64 -0.28 -5.07 -18.72
CA GLY A 64 -1.27 -5.31 -17.67
C GLY A 64 -2.70 -5.44 -18.18
N LEU A 65 -3.52 -4.42 -17.90
CA LEU A 65 -4.93 -4.35 -18.29
C LEU A 65 -5.13 -4.57 -19.79
N TYR A 66 -4.29 -3.97 -20.64
CA TYR A 66 -4.46 -4.05 -22.09
C TYR A 66 -4.22 -5.47 -22.63
N TYR A 67 -3.37 -6.27 -21.98
CA TYR A 67 -3.21 -7.69 -22.31
C TYR A 67 -4.44 -8.51 -21.90
N CYS A 68 -5.04 -8.20 -20.75
CA CYS A 68 -6.29 -8.83 -20.31
C CYS A 68 -7.47 -8.50 -21.23
N PHE A 69 -7.57 -7.27 -21.74
CA PHE A 69 -8.58 -6.91 -22.76
C PHE A 69 -8.32 -7.55 -24.13
N SER A 70 -7.08 -7.91 -24.44
CA SER A 70 -6.69 -8.46 -25.74
C SER A 70 -7.07 -9.93 -25.94
N ASN A 71 -7.08 -10.72 -24.87
CA ASN A 71 -7.60 -12.09 -24.90
C ASN A 71 -8.58 -12.21 -23.76
N LEU A 72 -9.86 -12.06 -24.06
CA LEU A 72 -10.94 -12.17 -23.09
C LEU A 72 -11.16 -13.64 -22.74
N SER A 73 -11.20 -13.91 -21.44
CA SER A 73 -11.52 -15.21 -20.83
C SER A 73 -12.22 -14.91 -19.51
N ASP A 74 -13.12 -15.77 -19.07
CA ASP A 74 -13.94 -15.57 -17.87
C ASP A 74 -13.10 -15.20 -16.63
N ALA A 75 -11.96 -15.87 -16.45
CA ALA A 75 -11.02 -15.58 -15.36
C ALA A 75 -10.36 -14.19 -15.49
N ARG A 76 -10.14 -13.70 -16.72
CA ARG A 76 -9.55 -12.38 -16.98
C ARG A 76 -10.57 -11.25 -16.84
N ILE A 77 -11.85 -11.53 -17.10
CA ILE A 77 -12.93 -10.57 -16.83
C ILE A 77 -13.04 -10.35 -15.32
N PHE A 78 -12.94 -11.41 -14.53
CA PHE A 78 -12.91 -11.32 -13.06
C PHE A 78 -11.75 -10.44 -12.56
N ILE A 79 -10.52 -10.64 -13.05
CA ILE A 79 -9.38 -9.82 -12.59
C ILE A 79 -9.49 -8.35 -13.00
N ILE A 80 -10.08 -8.06 -14.18
CA ILE A 80 -10.33 -6.69 -14.63
C ILE A 80 -11.34 -6.01 -13.71
N MET A 81 -12.48 -6.65 -13.44
CA MET A 81 -13.50 -6.13 -12.53
C MET A 81 -12.92 -5.91 -11.13
N TYR A 82 -12.17 -6.88 -10.61
CA TYR A 82 -11.52 -6.76 -9.31
C TYR A 82 -10.52 -5.59 -9.28
N GLY A 83 -9.71 -5.41 -10.32
CA GLY A 83 -8.75 -4.30 -10.40
C GLY A 83 -9.41 -2.93 -10.46
N VAL A 84 -10.46 -2.76 -11.26
CA VAL A 84 -11.18 -1.47 -11.38
C VAL A 84 -11.91 -1.14 -10.08
N THR A 85 -12.60 -2.12 -9.48
CA THR A 85 -13.32 -1.91 -8.22
C THR A 85 -12.37 -1.63 -7.06
N SER A 86 -11.27 -2.38 -6.93
CA SER A 86 -10.27 -2.15 -5.88
C SER A 86 -9.55 -0.82 -6.03
N MET A 87 -9.28 -0.38 -7.27
CA MET A 87 -8.68 0.94 -7.54
C MET A 87 -9.61 2.09 -7.14
N TYR A 88 -10.92 1.96 -7.37
CA TYR A 88 -11.88 2.94 -6.91
C TYR A 88 -11.89 3.04 -5.39
N PHE A 89 -11.98 1.90 -4.70
CA PHE A 89 -12.03 1.87 -3.24
C PHE A 89 -10.73 2.32 -2.57
N SER A 90 -9.56 1.99 -3.14
CA SER A 90 -8.29 2.52 -2.64
C SER A 90 -8.18 4.03 -2.80
N ALA A 91 -8.79 4.62 -3.85
CA ALA A 91 -8.77 6.06 -4.06
C ALA A 91 -9.59 6.82 -3.00
N VAL A 92 -10.66 6.19 -2.52
CA VAL A 92 -11.55 6.75 -1.49
C VAL A 92 -10.94 6.67 -0.09
N MET A 93 -10.21 5.59 0.23
CA MET A 93 -9.68 5.35 1.58
C MET A 93 -8.29 4.71 1.58
N VAL A 94 -7.35 5.31 2.33
CA VAL A 94 -5.95 4.85 2.44
C VAL A 94 -5.83 3.38 2.88
N ARG A 95 -6.62 2.93 3.85
CA ARG A 95 -6.54 1.55 4.35
C ARG A 95 -6.89 0.50 3.30
N LEU A 96 -7.69 0.86 2.28
CA LEU A 96 -8.11 -0.07 1.22
C LEU A 96 -7.02 -0.30 0.17
N MET A 97 -5.88 0.40 0.28
CA MET A 97 -4.67 0.13 -0.49
C MET A 97 -4.17 -1.31 -0.32
N LEU A 98 -4.37 -1.90 0.86
CA LEU A 98 -4.02 -3.30 1.14
C LEU A 98 -4.78 -4.29 0.24
N VAL A 99 -6.01 -3.95 -0.16
CA VAL A 99 -6.84 -4.78 -1.06
C VAL A 99 -6.43 -4.59 -2.53
N LEU A 100 -5.91 -3.41 -2.88
CA LEU A 100 -5.38 -3.14 -4.22
C LEU A 100 -4.06 -3.88 -4.47
N ALA A 101 -3.17 -3.96 -3.48
CA ALA A 101 -1.83 -4.55 -3.59
C ALA A 101 -1.77 -5.93 -4.31
N PRO A 102 -2.57 -6.96 -3.93
CA PRO A 102 -2.50 -8.26 -4.59
C PRO A 102 -2.88 -8.21 -6.08
N VAL A 103 -3.84 -7.37 -6.46
CA VAL A 103 -4.28 -7.23 -7.86
C VAL A 103 -3.21 -6.56 -8.70
N MET A 104 -2.58 -5.54 -8.13
CA MET A 104 -1.44 -4.85 -8.76
C MET A 104 -0.30 -5.83 -9.01
N CYS A 105 0.07 -6.65 -8.02
CA CYS A 105 1.13 -7.66 -8.18
C CYS A 105 0.84 -8.64 -9.33
N ILE A 106 -0.40 -9.14 -9.43
CA ILE A 106 -0.81 -10.10 -10.47
C ILE A 106 -0.73 -9.44 -11.85
N LEU A 107 -1.33 -8.26 -12.03
CA LEU A 107 -1.37 -7.57 -13.32
C LEU A 107 0.01 -7.08 -13.76
N SER A 108 0.79 -6.51 -12.84
CA SER A 108 2.17 -6.11 -13.10
C SER A 108 3.04 -7.32 -13.44
N GLY A 109 2.86 -8.46 -12.75
CA GLY A 109 3.56 -9.71 -13.05
C GLY A 109 3.27 -10.25 -14.45
N ILE A 110 2.00 -10.23 -14.88
CA ILE A 110 1.60 -10.59 -16.25
C ILE A 110 2.25 -9.64 -17.27
N GLY A 111 2.26 -8.34 -16.98
CA GLY A 111 2.89 -7.33 -17.84
C GLY A 111 4.40 -7.57 -18.02
N VAL A 112 5.13 -7.73 -16.92
CA VAL A 112 6.57 -8.00 -16.93
C VAL A 112 6.89 -9.32 -17.63
N SER A 113 6.13 -10.39 -17.32
CA SER A 113 6.31 -11.71 -17.93
C SER A 113 6.13 -11.70 -19.45
N GLN A 114 5.10 -11.00 -19.94
CA GLN A 114 4.82 -10.89 -21.38
C GLN A 114 5.91 -10.10 -22.12
N VAL A 115 6.38 -9.00 -21.51
CA VAL A 115 7.50 -8.21 -22.04
C VAL A 115 8.75 -9.09 -22.13
N LEU A 116 9.13 -9.76 -21.04
CA LEU A 116 10.34 -10.57 -20.98
C LEU A 116 10.29 -11.74 -21.98
N THR A 117 9.16 -12.45 -22.06
CA THR A 117 8.95 -13.56 -23.00
C THR A 117 9.10 -13.11 -24.46
N THR A 118 8.60 -11.92 -24.79
CA THR A 118 8.67 -11.39 -26.16
C THR A 118 10.12 -11.05 -26.53
N TYR A 119 10.85 -10.37 -25.66
CA TYR A 119 12.24 -9.96 -25.95
C TYR A 119 13.25 -11.11 -25.86
N MET A 120 13.04 -12.10 -24.99
CA MET A 120 13.89 -13.30 -24.92
C MET A 120 13.77 -14.17 -26.18
N LYS A 121 12.55 -14.41 -26.67
CA LYS A 121 12.33 -15.17 -27.92
C LYS A 121 13.03 -14.51 -29.13
N ASN A 122 13.01 -13.18 -29.21
CA ASN A 122 13.69 -12.44 -30.27
C ASN A 122 15.22 -12.60 -30.20
N LEU A 123 15.79 -12.75 -29.01
CA LEU A 123 17.22 -12.99 -28.81
C LEU A 123 17.63 -14.41 -29.22
N ASP A 124 16.82 -15.42 -28.90
CA ASP A 124 17.09 -16.82 -29.24
C ASP A 124 17.00 -17.09 -30.74
N VAL A 125 16.00 -16.52 -31.43
CA VAL A 125 15.89 -16.59 -32.89
C VAL A 125 17.10 -15.96 -33.56
N SER A 126 17.55 -14.81 -33.06
CA SER A 126 18.77 -14.14 -33.56
C SER A 126 20.05 -14.95 -33.34
N ARG A 127 20.13 -15.75 -32.27
CA ARG A 127 21.26 -16.66 -31.99
C ARG A 127 21.24 -17.88 -32.91
N LEU A 128 20.07 -18.46 -33.18
CA LEU A 128 19.90 -19.58 -34.09
C LEU A 128 20.27 -19.21 -35.54
N ASP A 129 19.85 -18.04 -36.02
CA ASP A 129 20.20 -17.55 -37.37
C ASP A 129 21.71 -17.33 -37.54
N LYS A 130 22.39 -16.80 -36.51
CA LYS A 130 23.86 -16.64 -36.52
C LYS A 130 24.59 -17.99 -36.50
N LYS A 131 24.08 -18.98 -35.77
CA LYS A 131 24.69 -20.32 -35.70
C LYS A 131 24.51 -21.09 -37.01
N SER A 132 23.35 -20.96 -37.66
CA SER A 132 23.07 -21.58 -38.95
C SER A 132 23.93 -21.01 -40.08
N LYS A 133 24.13 -19.68 -40.14
CA LYS A 133 25.06 -19.05 -41.09
C LYS A 133 26.52 -19.49 -40.88
N LYS A 134 26.98 -19.56 -39.63
CA LYS A 134 28.37 -19.96 -39.30
C LYS A 134 28.65 -21.45 -39.57
N GLN A 135 27.63 -22.29 -39.56
CA GLN A 135 27.73 -23.72 -39.86
C GLN A 135 27.66 -24.00 -41.37
N GLN A 136 26.97 -23.16 -42.13
CA GLN A 136 26.88 -23.26 -43.59
C GLN A 136 28.18 -22.82 -44.30
N ASP A 137 28.92 -21.86 -43.73
CA ASP A 137 30.22 -21.42 -44.28
C ASP A 137 31.37 -22.42 -44.02
N SER A 138 31.19 -23.43 -43.16
CA SER A 138 32.26 -24.34 -42.73
C SER A 138 32.23 -25.74 -43.38
N THR A 139 31.33 -26.03 -44.33
CA THR A 139 31.13 -27.41 -44.82
C THR A 139 30.79 -27.46 -46.33
N TYR A 140 31.86 -27.53 -47.13
CA TYR A 140 32.06 -28.03 -48.51
C TYR A 140 31.70 -27.19 -49.77
N PRO A 141 32.52 -27.30 -50.84
CA PRO A 141 32.35 -26.56 -52.09
C PRO A 141 31.37 -27.25 -53.07
N ILE A 142 30.73 -26.38 -53.87
CA ILE A 142 30.03 -26.57 -55.16
C ILE A 142 29.81 -28.02 -55.65
N LYS A 143 28.53 -28.40 -55.78
CA LYS A 143 28.02 -29.19 -56.91
C LYS A 143 26.56 -28.81 -57.21
N ASN A 144 26.33 -28.37 -58.45
CA ASN A 144 25.02 -28.16 -59.06
C ASN A 144 24.36 -29.52 -59.28
N GLU A 145 23.13 -29.74 -58.84
CA GLU A 145 22.07 -30.49 -59.56
C GLU A 145 20.69 -30.13 -58.99
N VAL A 146 19.69 -30.11 -59.88
CA VAL A 146 18.36 -29.52 -59.70
C VAL A 146 17.41 -30.54 -59.05
N GLY A 147 17.03 -30.30 -57.80
CA GLY A 147 15.95 -31.00 -57.08
C GLY A 147 14.91 -30.00 -56.54
N PRO A 148 13.64 -30.41 -56.35
CA PRO A 148 12.55 -29.49 -56.00
C PRO A 148 12.78 -28.84 -54.62
N PRO A 149 12.33 -27.60 -54.41
CA PRO A 149 12.74 -26.78 -53.28
C PRO A 149 12.23 -27.38 -51.95
N PRO A 150 13.04 -27.44 -50.89
CA PRO A 150 12.52 -27.72 -49.57
C PRO A 150 11.60 -26.57 -49.17
N ALA A 151 10.38 -26.95 -48.78
CA ALA A 151 9.33 -26.05 -48.36
C ALA A 151 9.88 -24.98 -47.40
N HIS A 152 10.00 -23.76 -47.92
CA HIS A 152 10.25 -22.56 -47.17
C HIS A 152 9.18 -22.48 -46.08
N ARG A 153 9.48 -22.97 -44.87
CA ARG A 153 8.82 -22.48 -43.65
C ARG A 153 9.15 -21.00 -43.63
N ARG A 154 8.23 -20.20 -44.21
CA ARG A 154 8.09 -18.78 -43.96
C ARG A 154 7.91 -18.69 -42.46
N CYS A 155 9.01 -18.65 -41.72
CA CYS A 155 9.03 -17.94 -40.47
C CYS A 155 8.76 -16.51 -40.93
N CYS A 156 7.50 -16.12 -40.88
CA CYS A 156 7.15 -14.71 -40.89
C CYS A 156 7.90 -14.13 -39.71
N SER A 157 9.11 -13.63 -39.95
CA SER A 157 9.69 -12.57 -39.15
C SER A 157 8.57 -11.54 -39.08
N PRO A 158 8.00 -11.24 -37.90
CA PRO A 158 7.14 -10.09 -37.82
C PRO A 158 7.98 -8.93 -38.37
N LEU A 159 7.46 -8.16 -39.33
CA LEU A 159 8.11 -7.02 -39.98
C LEU A 159 8.59 -5.93 -38.98
N TRP A 160 8.36 -6.17 -37.69
CA TRP A 160 8.60 -5.35 -36.51
C TRP A 160 9.41 -6.09 -35.43
N ALA A 161 10.16 -7.15 -35.76
CA ALA A 161 11.07 -7.78 -34.80
C ALA A 161 12.15 -6.77 -34.36
N PRO A 162 12.23 -6.40 -33.06
CA PRO A 162 13.25 -5.50 -32.56
C PRO A 162 14.63 -6.07 -32.87
N GLN A 163 15.56 -5.23 -33.34
CA GLN A 163 16.93 -5.68 -33.58
C GLN A 163 17.52 -6.32 -32.30
N PRO A 164 18.40 -7.33 -32.41
CA PRO A 164 18.89 -8.08 -31.25
C PRO A 164 19.57 -7.22 -30.18
N HIS A 165 20.15 -6.08 -30.57
CA HIS A 165 20.70 -5.10 -29.62
C HIS A 165 19.60 -4.37 -28.83
N VAL A 166 18.46 -4.06 -29.45
CA VAL A 166 17.29 -3.47 -28.78
C VAL A 166 16.67 -4.46 -27.80
N ALA A 167 16.56 -5.74 -28.19
CA ALA A 167 16.03 -6.78 -27.32
C ALA A 167 16.91 -7.00 -26.08
N SER A 168 18.24 -7.06 -26.25
CA SER A 168 19.17 -7.15 -25.13
C SER A 168 19.12 -5.91 -24.23
N GLY A 169 19.00 -4.71 -24.81
CA GLY A 169 18.86 -3.46 -24.05
C GLY A 169 17.58 -3.45 -23.20
N MET A 170 16.46 -3.90 -23.76
CA MET A 170 15.19 -3.93 -23.03
C MET A 170 15.19 -4.92 -21.85
N ILE A 171 15.86 -6.07 -21.98
CA ILE A 171 16.02 -7.03 -20.88
C ILE A 171 16.84 -6.41 -19.74
N LEU A 172 17.94 -5.71 -20.06
CA LEU A 172 18.75 -5.01 -19.05
C LEU A 172 17.97 -3.89 -18.35
N VAL A 173 17.20 -3.11 -19.10
CA VAL A 173 16.32 -2.08 -18.54
C VAL A 173 15.29 -2.68 -17.60
N MET A 174 14.65 -3.79 -17.99
CA MET A 174 13.68 -4.46 -17.13
C MET A 174 14.33 -5.02 -15.86
N ALA A 175 15.52 -5.63 -15.97
CA ALA A 175 16.27 -6.09 -14.81
C ALA A 175 16.64 -4.95 -13.87
N PHE A 176 17.07 -3.80 -14.41
CA PHE A 176 17.34 -2.60 -13.62
C PHE A 176 16.11 -2.14 -12.83
N PHE A 177 14.94 -2.04 -13.47
CA PHE A 177 13.70 -1.67 -12.78
C PHE A 177 13.31 -2.63 -11.66
N LEU A 178 13.50 -3.95 -11.85
CA LEU A 178 13.22 -4.95 -10.80
C LEU A 178 14.19 -4.82 -9.62
N ILE A 179 15.47 -4.54 -9.89
CA ILE A 179 16.48 -4.32 -8.85
C ILE A 179 16.14 -3.04 -8.07
N THR A 180 15.88 -1.93 -8.75
CA THR A 180 15.46 -0.67 -8.10
C THR A 180 14.19 -0.86 -7.26
N TYR A 181 13.21 -1.63 -7.75
CA TYR A 181 12.01 -1.96 -7.00
C TYR A 181 12.30 -2.69 -5.68
N THR A 182 13.25 -3.63 -5.70
CA THR A 182 13.66 -4.38 -4.51
C THR A 182 14.33 -3.47 -3.49
N PHE A 183 15.23 -2.59 -3.95
CA PHE A 183 15.89 -1.62 -3.08
C PHE A 183 14.90 -0.64 -2.46
N HIS A 184 13.99 -0.08 -3.25
CA HIS A 184 12.96 0.84 -2.78
C HIS A 184 12.05 0.19 -1.74
N SER A 185 11.55 -1.02 -2.02
CA SER A 185 10.69 -1.77 -1.09
C SER A 185 11.39 -2.03 0.24
N THR A 186 12.69 -2.35 0.20
CA THR A 186 13.50 -2.57 1.40
C THR A 186 13.66 -1.27 2.19
N TRP A 187 13.99 -0.18 1.52
CA TRP A 187 14.17 1.14 2.13
C TRP A 187 12.88 1.70 2.74
N VAL A 188 11.75 1.61 2.02
CA VAL A 188 10.44 2.04 2.53
C VAL A 188 10.04 1.24 3.76
N THR A 189 10.25 -0.08 3.74
CA THR A 189 9.94 -0.94 4.89
C THR A 189 10.78 -0.58 6.11
N SER A 190 12.08 -0.33 5.92
CA SER A 190 13.01 -0.05 7.03
C SER A 190 12.87 1.35 7.63
N GLU A 191 12.56 2.36 6.82
CA GLU A 191 12.54 3.75 7.30
C GLU A 191 11.13 4.23 7.66
N ALA A 192 10.09 3.83 6.90
CA ALA A 192 8.75 4.38 7.09
C ALA A 192 7.84 3.46 7.91
N TYR A 193 7.83 2.15 7.62
CA TYR A 193 6.86 1.24 8.24
C TYR A 193 7.36 0.56 9.52
N SER A 194 8.68 0.44 9.75
CA SER A 194 9.22 -0.19 10.96
C SER A 194 9.46 0.78 12.13
N SER A 195 8.48 1.63 12.44
CA SER A 195 8.52 2.53 13.61
C SER A 195 7.59 2.04 14.73
N PRO A 196 8.09 1.85 15.97
CA PRO A 196 7.22 1.50 17.09
C PRO A 196 6.42 2.74 17.55
N SER A 197 5.11 2.60 17.72
CA SER A 197 4.24 3.68 18.19
C SER A 197 4.24 3.87 19.71
N ILE A 198 4.77 2.92 20.48
CA ILE A 198 4.77 2.94 21.95
C ILE A 198 6.06 3.49 22.57
N VAL A 199 7.13 3.52 21.78
CA VAL A 199 8.44 4.01 22.20
C VAL A 199 8.83 5.13 21.26
N LEU A 200 8.91 6.35 21.78
CA LEU A 200 9.37 7.48 21.00
C LEU A 200 10.90 7.42 20.91
N SER A 201 11.44 7.42 19.69
CA SER A 201 12.88 7.52 19.51
C SER A 201 13.25 8.84 18.86
N ALA A 202 14.05 9.64 19.56
CA ALA A 202 14.71 10.81 19.01
C ALA A 202 16.18 10.51 18.70
N ARG A 203 16.75 11.28 17.77
CA ARG A 203 18.20 11.29 17.54
C ARG A 203 18.78 12.50 18.27
N GLY A 204 19.71 12.25 19.19
CA GLY A 204 20.47 13.31 19.85
C GLY A 204 21.38 14.02 18.84
N GLY A 205 21.88 15.21 19.21
CA GLY A 205 22.80 15.98 18.36
C GLY A 205 24.09 15.24 17.97
N ASP A 206 24.46 14.20 18.74
CA ASP A 206 25.63 13.33 18.53
C ASP A 206 25.30 12.05 17.73
N GLY A 207 24.09 11.95 17.16
CA GLY A 207 23.64 10.76 16.41
C GLY A 207 23.25 9.55 17.27
N SER A 208 23.39 9.64 18.59
CA SER A 208 22.90 8.63 19.53
C SER A 208 21.37 8.57 19.51
N ARG A 209 20.82 7.35 19.57
CA ARG A 209 19.37 7.12 19.63
C ARG A 209 18.93 7.28 21.09
N ILE A 210 18.22 8.36 21.39
CA ILE A 210 17.57 8.58 22.69
C ILE A 210 16.17 7.99 22.60
N ILE A 211 15.86 7.10 23.53
CA ILE A 211 14.57 6.44 23.60
C ILE A 211 13.82 7.01 24.80
N PHE A 212 12.65 7.61 24.54
CA PHE A 212 11.72 8.07 25.57
C PHE A 212 10.66 6.99 25.77
N ASP A 213 10.62 6.42 26.98
CA ASP A 213 9.67 5.35 27.36
C ASP A 213 8.61 5.85 28.36
N ASP A 214 8.26 7.13 28.25
CA ASP A 214 7.38 7.85 29.18
C ASP A 214 5.98 7.22 29.24
N PHE A 215 5.48 6.69 28.12
CA PHE A 215 4.20 5.99 28.05
C PHE A 215 4.20 4.76 28.97
N ARG A 216 5.22 3.91 28.86
CA ARG A 216 5.29 2.69 29.68
C ARG A 216 5.51 3.05 31.14
N GLU A 217 6.36 4.02 31.44
CA GLU A 217 6.56 4.48 32.81
C GLU A 217 5.25 4.97 33.45
N ALA A 218 4.51 5.84 32.77
CA ALA A 218 3.23 6.36 33.24
C ALA A 218 2.19 5.25 33.44
N TYR A 219 2.07 4.32 32.49
CA TYR A 219 1.15 3.18 32.60
C TYR A 219 1.56 2.23 33.74
N TYR A 220 2.85 1.99 33.95
CA TYR A 220 3.34 1.17 35.06
C TYR A 220 3.12 1.84 36.42
N TRP A 221 3.30 3.16 36.50
CA TRP A 221 2.98 3.92 37.71
C TRP A 221 1.51 3.79 38.05
N LEU A 222 0.63 3.96 37.06
CA LEU A 222 -0.81 3.85 37.23
C LEU A 222 -1.22 2.45 37.73
N ARG A 223 -0.55 1.41 37.22
CA ARG A 223 -0.78 0.02 37.65
C ARG A 223 -0.39 -0.29 39.09
N HIS A 224 0.70 0.29 39.60
CA HIS A 224 1.24 -0.08 40.92
C HIS A 224 0.85 0.87 42.04
N ASN A 225 0.42 2.10 41.71
CA ASN A 225 0.19 3.16 42.70
C ASN A 225 -1.27 3.61 42.81
N THR A 226 -2.19 2.98 42.10
CA THR A 226 -3.63 3.31 42.19
C THR A 226 -4.46 2.10 42.63
N PRO A 227 -5.65 2.31 43.23
CA PRO A 227 -6.58 1.21 43.52
C PRO A 227 -6.95 0.40 42.27
N GLU A 228 -7.23 -0.89 42.43
CA GLU A 228 -7.58 -1.77 41.30
C GLU A 228 -8.92 -1.40 40.64
N ASP A 229 -9.83 -0.77 41.39
CA ASP A 229 -11.13 -0.27 40.92
C ASP A 229 -11.08 1.17 40.39
N ALA A 230 -9.90 1.80 40.38
CA ALA A 230 -9.74 3.17 39.91
C ALA A 230 -10.14 3.29 38.43
N LYS A 231 -10.96 4.30 38.13
CA LYS A 231 -11.44 4.60 36.77
C LYS A 231 -10.63 5.73 36.16
N VAL A 232 -10.07 5.47 34.99
CA VAL A 232 -9.18 6.37 34.27
C VAL A 232 -9.91 6.95 33.06
N MET A 233 -10.03 8.27 33.01
CA MET A 233 -10.55 8.99 31.86
C MET A 233 -9.39 9.41 30.95
N SER A 234 -9.46 9.01 29.68
CA SER A 234 -8.53 9.40 28.62
C SER A 234 -9.29 9.57 27.30
N TRP A 235 -8.61 10.07 26.27
CA TRP A 235 -9.15 10.00 24.91
C TRP A 235 -9.26 8.53 24.43
N TRP A 236 -10.15 8.28 23.46
CA TRP A 236 -10.53 6.93 23.02
C TRP A 236 -9.37 6.17 22.33
N ASP A 237 -8.41 6.89 21.73
CA ASP A 237 -7.22 6.31 21.10
C ASP A 237 -6.39 5.45 22.06
N TYR A 238 -6.29 5.86 23.33
CA TYR A 238 -5.41 5.25 24.32
C TYR A 238 -6.07 4.14 25.14
N GLY A 239 -7.39 3.95 25.02
CA GLY A 239 -8.15 3.04 25.89
C GLY A 239 -7.60 1.61 25.91
N TYR A 240 -7.25 1.06 24.74
CA TYR A 240 -6.65 -0.28 24.66
C TYR A 240 -5.26 -0.35 25.31
N GLN A 241 -4.44 0.69 25.16
CA GLN A 241 -3.10 0.73 25.74
C GLN A 241 -3.17 0.76 27.28
N ILE A 242 -4.04 1.60 27.83
CA ILE A 242 -4.25 1.72 29.28
C ILE A 242 -4.75 0.38 29.85
N THR A 243 -5.73 -0.24 29.19
CA THR A 243 -6.28 -1.53 29.65
C THR A 243 -5.19 -2.61 29.64
N ALA A 244 -4.40 -2.70 28.56
CA ALA A 244 -3.38 -3.75 28.42
C ALA A 244 -2.16 -3.55 29.33
N MET A 245 -1.71 -2.31 29.51
CA MET A 245 -0.47 -2.02 30.24
C MET A 245 -0.72 -1.62 31.69
N ALA A 246 -1.63 -0.67 31.92
CA ALA A 246 -1.94 -0.16 33.24
C ALA A 246 -2.92 -1.07 34.02
N ASN A 247 -3.67 -1.93 33.33
CA ASN A 247 -4.67 -2.83 33.92
C ASN A 247 -5.67 -2.07 34.82
N ARG A 248 -6.28 -1.01 34.28
CA ARG A 248 -7.28 -0.18 34.97
C ARG A 248 -8.55 -0.02 34.15
N THR A 249 -9.64 0.29 34.84
CA THR A 249 -10.95 0.50 34.21
C THR A 249 -10.94 1.81 33.42
N ILE A 250 -11.34 1.75 32.16
CA ILE A 250 -11.44 2.91 31.26
C ILE A 250 -12.90 3.26 30.97
N LEU A 251 -13.17 4.53 30.68
CA LEU A 251 -14.51 4.98 30.30
C LEU A 251 -14.79 4.83 28.80
N VAL A 252 -13.82 5.19 27.95
CA VAL A 252 -13.95 5.16 26.49
C VAL A 252 -12.86 4.33 25.85
N ASP A 253 -13.23 3.58 24.82
CA ASP A 253 -12.34 2.66 24.11
C ASP A 253 -12.32 2.94 22.59
N ASN A 254 -11.35 2.34 21.91
CA ASN A 254 -11.14 2.54 20.46
C ASN A 254 -12.19 1.81 19.60
N ASN A 255 -13.11 1.03 20.20
CA ASN A 255 -14.20 0.40 19.45
C ASN A 255 -15.28 1.39 19.00
N THR A 256 -15.39 2.54 19.68
CA THR A 256 -16.26 3.66 19.30
C THR A 256 -17.72 3.29 19.01
N TRP A 257 -18.26 2.30 19.74
CA TRP A 257 -19.63 1.82 19.53
C TRP A 257 -20.71 2.76 20.09
N ASN A 258 -20.38 3.52 21.14
CA ASN A 258 -21.28 4.47 21.80
C ASN A 258 -20.78 5.92 21.66
N ASN A 259 -21.23 6.59 20.61
CA ASN A 259 -20.85 7.97 20.31
C ASN A 259 -21.28 8.98 21.38
N THR A 260 -22.39 8.72 22.08
CA THR A 260 -22.88 9.59 23.15
C THR A 260 -21.92 9.60 24.33
N HIS A 261 -21.35 8.44 24.66
CA HIS A 261 -20.37 8.32 25.75
C HIS A 261 -19.06 9.05 25.42
N ILE A 262 -18.58 8.92 24.18
CA ILE A 262 -17.39 9.65 23.70
C ILE A 262 -17.65 11.16 23.68
N SER A 263 -18.83 11.58 23.23
CA SER A 263 -19.21 13.00 23.26
C SER A 263 -19.23 13.56 24.68
N ARG A 264 -19.64 12.77 25.68
CA ARG A 264 -19.62 13.19 27.09
C ARG A 264 -18.20 13.38 27.61
N VAL A 265 -17.27 12.48 27.28
CA VAL A 265 -15.84 12.65 27.61
C VAL A 265 -15.25 13.86 26.88
N GLY A 266 -15.57 14.05 25.59
CA GLY A 266 -15.14 15.24 24.85
C GLY A 266 -15.67 16.55 25.44
N GLN A 267 -16.92 16.58 25.90
CA GLN A 267 -17.46 17.73 26.63
C GLN A 267 -16.70 18.00 27.94
N ALA A 268 -16.34 16.95 28.68
CA ALA A 268 -15.54 17.10 29.90
C ALA A 268 -14.14 17.68 29.59
N MET A 269 -13.49 17.26 28.50
CA MET A 269 -12.15 17.73 28.14
C MET A 269 -12.12 19.13 27.49
N ALA A 270 -13.23 19.58 26.90
CA ALA A 270 -13.31 20.86 26.17
C ALA A 270 -14.14 21.96 26.88
N SER A 271 -14.61 21.71 28.11
CA SER A 271 -15.38 22.70 28.89
C SER A 271 -14.56 23.30 30.03
N THR A 272 -15.11 24.34 30.67
CA THR A 272 -14.50 24.93 31.87
C THR A 272 -14.46 23.91 33.01
N GLU A 273 -13.50 24.08 33.93
CA GLU A 273 -13.28 23.15 35.04
C GLU A 273 -14.56 22.88 35.86
N GLU A 274 -15.37 23.92 36.10
CA GLU A 274 -16.64 23.79 36.82
C GLU A 274 -17.60 22.79 36.17
N ARG A 275 -17.75 22.87 34.83
CA ARG A 275 -18.64 21.99 34.08
C ARG A 275 -18.02 20.61 33.85
N ALA A 276 -16.71 20.56 33.60
CA ALA A 276 -15.97 19.33 33.46
C ALA A 276 -16.02 18.49 34.75
N TYR A 277 -15.88 19.13 35.91
CA TYR A 277 -15.91 18.46 37.22
C TYR A 277 -17.26 17.82 37.53
N GLU A 278 -18.36 18.48 37.18
CA GLU A 278 -19.71 17.92 37.30
C GLU A 278 -19.85 16.63 36.48
N ILE A 279 -19.38 16.64 35.23
CA ILE A 279 -19.41 15.48 34.32
C ILE A 279 -18.51 14.35 34.86
N MET A 280 -17.31 14.67 35.35
CA MET A 280 -16.39 13.68 35.90
C MET A 280 -16.95 13.02 37.17
N ARG A 281 -17.67 13.76 38.02
CA ARG A 281 -18.38 13.21 39.17
C ARG A 281 -19.54 12.29 38.77
N GLU A 282 -20.32 12.67 37.76
CA GLU A 282 -21.41 11.84 37.24
C GLU A 282 -20.89 10.50 36.71
N LEU A 283 -19.72 10.51 36.06
CA LEU A 283 -19.08 9.33 35.50
C LEU A 283 -18.18 8.57 36.49
N ASP A 284 -18.09 9.03 37.75
CA ASP A 284 -17.29 8.43 38.82
C ASP A 284 -15.81 8.23 38.44
N VAL A 285 -15.21 9.25 37.80
CA VAL A 285 -13.81 9.24 37.37
C VAL A 285 -12.87 9.45 38.55
N SER A 286 -11.84 8.60 38.68
CA SER A 286 -10.82 8.72 39.74
C SER A 286 -9.56 9.44 39.25
N TYR A 287 -9.12 9.15 38.03
CA TYR A 287 -7.91 9.73 37.44
C TYR A 287 -8.17 10.21 36.01
N VAL A 288 -7.49 11.27 35.60
CA VAL A 288 -7.51 11.78 34.22
C VAL A 288 -6.10 11.66 33.64
N LEU A 289 -5.98 11.02 32.48
CA LEU A 289 -4.72 10.85 31.77
C LEU A 289 -4.76 11.68 30.49
N VAL A 290 -3.81 12.63 30.39
CA VAL A 290 -3.62 13.50 29.23
C VAL A 290 -2.15 13.41 28.80
N ILE A 291 -1.91 13.23 27.51
CA ILE A 291 -0.57 13.20 26.93
C ILE A 291 -0.22 14.61 26.48
N PHE A 292 0.90 15.12 26.97
CA PHE A 292 1.41 16.44 26.64
C PHE A 292 2.79 16.34 26.00
N GLY A 293 2.89 16.84 24.77
CA GLY A 293 4.10 16.74 23.94
C GLY A 293 4.96 18.00 23.89
N GLY A 294 4.59 19.07 24.58
CA GLY A 294 5.18 20.40 24.38
C GLY A 294 6.68 20.50 24.68
N LEU A 295 7.21 19.68 25.60
CA LEU A 295 8.64 19.66 25.92
C LEU A 295 9.45 18.84 24.89
N THR A 296 8.89 17.72 24.44
CA THR A 296 9.55 16.78 23.53
C THR A 296 9.34 17.12 22.06
N GLY A 297 8.45 18.07 21.76
CA GLY A 297 8.05 18.42 20.40
C GLY A 297 7.21 17.33 19.73
N TYR A 298 6.48 16.54 20.52
CA TYR A 298 5.64 15.46 20.00
C TYR A 298 4.39 16.03 19.33
N SER A 299 4.20 15.71 18.05
CA SER A 299 3.14 16.30 17.20
C SER A 299 1.77 15.62 17.33
N SER A 300 1.61 14.64 18.21
CA SER A 300 0.36 13.89 18.41
C SER A 300 -0.05 13.91 19.87
N ASP A 301 0.03 15.08 20.49
CA ASP A 301 -0.44 15.31 21.85
C ASP A 301 -1.97 15.42 21.92
N GLY A 302 -2.50 15.34 23.14
CA GLY A 302 -3.95 15.29 23.40
C GLY A 302 -4.66 16.64 23.35
N TRP A 303 -4.02 17.67 22.80
CA TRP A 303 -4.50 19.06 22.75
C TRP A 303 -4.55 19.60 21.31
#